data_AF-A0A2E7J7K9-F1
#
_entry.id   AF-A0A2E7J7K9-F1
#
_cell.length_a   1.000
_cell.length_b   1.000
_cell.length_c   1.000
_cell.angle_alpha   90.00
_cell.angle_beta   90.00
_cell.angle_gamma   90.00
#
_symmetry.space_group_name_H-M   'P 1'
#
loop_
_entity.id
_entity.type
_entity.pdbx_description
1 polymer ?
#
loop_
_entity_poly.entity_id
_entity_poly.type
_entity_poly.pdbx_seq_one_letter_code
_entity_poly.pdbx_strand_id
1 'polypeptide(L)'
;MLRYLDSCIATPRPVNPEMLLKARVLAGLAICAIFAMLVILLSQAMLGVEGFKAEHHAFLALGCLCLLLTRFTHAIEVTERLLLVGILVYFTYASYLSGGLTSFLIPGLLVYPLACAILAGLKYAPFWILGGIVSLLVLGITDPDNSIPMTDRASDVLHMVGMLLGAGAIAVLALIYEGSKNTGFRRLEY
;
A
#
# COMPACT_ATOMS: atom_id res chain seq x y z
N MET A 1 15.24 -9.59 7.40
CA MET A 1 14.25 -8.84 6.59
C MET A 1 14.58 -8.85 5.10
N LEU A 2 15.63 -8.17 4.61
CA LEU A 2 15.90 -8.07 3.15
C LEU A 2 16.06 -9.43 2.44
N ARG A 3 16.73 -10.42 3.07
CA ARG A 3 16.83 -11.78 2.52
C ARG A 3 15.48 -12.48 2.32
N TYR A 4 14.50 -12.17 3.17
CA TYR A 4 13.15 -12.70 3.05
C TYR A 4 12.42 -12.06 1.86
N LEU A 5 12.51 -10.74 1.71
CA LEU A 5 11.99 -10.06 0.51
C LEU A 5 12.67 -10.56 -0.76
N ASP A 6 13.98 -10.82 -0.70
CA ASP A 6 14.75 -11.37 -1.81
C ASP A 6 14.32 -12.81 -2.20
N SER A 7 13.64 -13.55 -1.32
CA SER A 7 13.01 -14.83 -1.67
C SER A 7 11.65 -14.66 -2.36
N CYS A 8 11.05 -13.48 -2.28
CA CYS A 8 9.80 -13.14 -2.95
C CYS A 8 10.01 -12.52 -4.35
N ILE A 9 11.27 -12.38 -4.79
CA ILE A 9 11.64 -11.81 -6.10
C ILE A 9 12.02 -12.93 -7.06
N ALA A 10 11.74 -12.74 -8.36
CA ALA A 10 12.13 -13.64 -9.43
C ALA A 10 13.66 -13.88 -9.50
N THR A 11 14.03 -15.07 -9.96
CA THR A 11 15.41 -15.49 -10.18
C THR A 11 15.69 -15.62 -11.69
N PRO A 12 16.79 -15.07 -12.22
CA PRO A 12 17.85 -14.33 -11.52
C PRO A 12 17.40 -12.95 -11.03
N ARG A 13 17.95 -12.49 -9.91
CA ARG A 13 17.58 -11.20 -9.31
C ARG A 13 18.11 -10.03 -10.16
N PRO A 14 17.44 -8.86 -10.16
CA PRO A 14 17.97 -7.67 -10.78
C PRO A 14 19.36 -7.32 -10.24
N VAL A 15 20.32 -7.12 -11.14
CA VAL A 15 21.68 -6.69 -10.78
C VAL A 15 21.73 -5.17 -10.55
N ASN A 16 20.88 -4.42 -11.25
CA ASN A 16 20.73 -2.99 -11.08
C ASN A 16 20.17 -2.69 -9.66
N PRO A 17 20.88 -1.88 -8.84
CA PRO A 17 20.47 -1.59 -7.46
C PRO A 17 19.09 -0.92 -7.32
N GLU A 18 18.73 -0.04 -8.25
CA GLU A 18 17.45 0.66 -8.25
C GLU A 18 16.30 -0.32 -8.51
N MET A 19 16.45 -1.19 -9.52
CA MET A 19 15.46 -2.22 -9.82
C MET A 19 15.32 -3.25 -8.71
N LEU A 20 16.42 -3.58 -8.03
CA LEU A 20 16.38 -4.46 -6.86
C LEU A 20 15.66 -3.82 -5.68
N LEU A 21 15.88 -2.52 -5.43
CA LEU A 21 15.14 -1.77 -4.41
C LEU A 21 13.64 -1.73 -4.73
N LYS A 22 13.27 -1.42 -5.99
CA LYS A 22 11.88 -1.46 -6.45
C LYS A 22 11.23 -2.82 -6.20
N ALA A 23 11.89 -3.91 -6.60
CA ALA A 23 11.38 -5.27 -6.40
C ALA A 23 11.17 -5.60 -4.92
N ARG A 24 12.08 -5.19 -4.03
CA ARG A 24 11.94 -5.37 -2.57
C ARG A 24 10.76 -4.57 -2.01
N VAL A 25 10.59 -3.33 -2.46
CA VAL A 25 9.47 -2.48 -2.04
C VAL A 25 8.14 -3.02 -2.57
N LEU A 26 8.09 -3.54 -3.80
CA LEU A 26 6.90 -4.20 -4.34
C LEU A 26 6.50 -5.41 -3.50
N ALA A 27 7.45 -6.31 -3.21
CA ALA A 27 7.20 -7.46 -2.36
C ALA A 27 6.74 -7.04 -0.95
N GLY A 28 7.40 -6.04 -0.35
CA GLY A 28 7.04 -5.51 0.96
C GLY A 28 5.64 -4.91 1.00
N LEU A 29 5.31 -4.03 0.04
CA LEU A 29 3.99 -3.41 -0.06
C LEU A 29 2.88 -4.40 -0.37
N ALA A 30 3.14 -5.39 -1.23
CA ALA A 30 2.19 -6.46 -1.51
C ALA A 30 1.86 -7.27 -0.24
N ILE A 31 2.88 -7.62 0.55
CA ILE A 31 2.70 -8.30 1.85
C ILE A 31 1.93 -7.41 2.83
N CYS A 32 2.27 -6.12 2.92
CA CYS A 32 1.54 -5.17 3.75
C CYS A 32 0.07 -5.05 3.33
N ALA A 33 -0.23 -4.99 2.04
CA ALA A 33 -1.59 -4.92 1.51
C ALA A 33 -2.38 -6.18 1.87
N ILE A 34 -1.79 -7.36 1.70
CA ILE A 34 -2.40 -8.65 2.08
C ILE A 34 -2.73 -8.65 3.57
N PHE A 35 -1.75 -8.33 4.42
CA PHE A 35 -1.93 -8.34 5.87
C PHE A 35 -2.98 -7.30 6.31
N ALA A 36 -2.91 -6.08 5.77
CA ALA A 36 -3.86 -5.02 6.07
C ALA A 36 -5.30 -5.42 5.72
N MET A 37 -5.52 -6.03 4.54
CA MET A 37 -6.86 -6.45 4.14
C MET A 37 -7.38 -7.60 5.00
N LEU A 38 -6.54 -8.57 5.37
CA LEU A 38 -6.93 -9.64 6.27
C LEU A 38 -7.34 -9.10 7.65
N VAL A 39 -6.57 -8.16 8.19
CA VAL A 39 -6.88 -7.51 9.47
C VAL A 39 -8.19 -6.72 9.38
N ILE A 40 -8.38 -5.90 8.34
CA ILE A 40 -9.60 -5.09 8.16
C ILE A 40 -10.83 -5.99 8.00
N LEU A 41 -10.76 -7.02 7.15
CA LEU A 41 -11.86 -7.97 6.95
C LEU A 41 -12.24 -8.67 8.25
N LEU A 42 -11.25 -9.11 9.02
CA LEU A 42 -11.47 -9.74 10.32
C LEU A 42 -12.09 -8.75 11.31
N SER A 43 -11.56 -7.52 11.41
CA SER A 43 -12.09 -6.49 12.29
C SER A 43 -13.54 -6.12 11.95
N GLN A 44 -13.87 -5.95 10.66
CA GLN A 44 -15.24 -5.68 10.23
C GLN A 44 -16.19 -6.82 10.59
N ALA A 45 -15.76 -8.08 10.36
CA ALA A 45 -16.55 -9.25 10.72
C ALA A 45 -16.80 -9.33 12.23
N MET A 46 -15.78 -9.07 13.06
CA MET A 46 -15.91 -9.09 14.52
C MET A 46 -16.78 -7.95 15.07
N LEU A 47 -16.78 -6.79 14.41
CA LEU A 47 -17.55 -5.61 14.83
C LEU A 47 -18.97 -5.58 14.24
N GLY A 48 -19.34 -6.55 13.41
CA GLY A 48 -20.66 -6.60 12.76
C GLY A 48 -20.86 -5.50 11.72
N VAL A 49 -19.79 -4.97 11.14
CA VAL A 49 -19.87 -3.95 10.09
C VAL A 49 -20.16 -4.63 8.76
N GLU A 50 -21.31 -4.29 8.16
CA GLU A 50 -21.71 -4.79 6.84
C GLU A 50 -21.53 -3.72 5.76
N GLY A 51 -20.79 -4.08 4.71
CA GLY A 51 -20.50 -3.19 3.59
C GLY A 51 -19.06 -3.32 3.12
N PHE A 52 -18.82 -3.00 1.85
CA PHE A 52 -17.48 -2.80 1.28
C PHE A 52 -16.52 -4.01 1.34
N LYS A 53 -17.06 -5.22 1.58
CA LYS A 53 -16.27 -6.46 1.67
C LYS A 53 -15.66 -6.85 0.33
N ALA A 54 -16.40 -6.69 -0.77
CA ALA A 54 -15.94 -7.13 -2.09
C ALA A 54 -14.68 -6.37 -2.53
N GLU A 55 -14.61 -5.08 -2.19
CA GLU A 55 -13.50 -4.19 -2.52
C GLU A 55 -12.25 -4.51 -1.69
N HIS A 56 -12.41 -4.84 -0.41
CA HIS A 56 -11.32 -5.39 0.41
C HIS A 56 -10.77 -6.70 -0.17
N HIS A 57 -11.64 -7.60 -0.63
CA HIS A 57 -11.22 -8.85 -1.28
C HIS A 57 -10.54 -8.58 -2.62
N ALA A 58 -11.01 -7.61 -3.41
CA ALA A 58 -10.39 -7.21 -4.67
C ALA A 58 -8.98 -6.65 -4.44
N PHE A 59 -8.80 -5.80 -3.42
CA PHE A 59 -7.49 -5.24 -3.08
C PHE A 59 -6.55 -6.30 -2.47
N LEU A 60 -7.08 -7.25 -1.69
CA LEU A 60 -6.34 -8.43 -1.24
C LEU A 60 -5.86 -9.27 -2.43
N ALA A 61 -6.74 -9.55 -3.40
CA ALA A 61 -6.40 -10.29 -4.61
C ALA A 61 -5.33 -9.55 -5.44
N LEU A 62 -5.41 -8.22 -5.53
CA LEU A 62 -4.39 -7.40 -6.16
C LEU A 62 -3.03 -7.53 -5.45
N GLY A 63 -3.01 -7.50 -4.11
CA GLY A 63 -1.80 -7.72 -3.33
C GLY A 63 -1.17 -9.08 -3.61
N CYS A 64 -1.98 -10.14 -3.61
CA CYS A 64 -1.54 -11.48 -3.99
C CYS A 64 -1.00 -11.53 -5.43
N LEU A 65 -1.71 -10.93 -6.39
CA LEU A 65 -1.29 -10.86 -7.78
C LEU A 65 0.05 -10.14 -7.94
N CYS A 66 0.23 -8.99 -7.30
CA CYS A 66 1.49 -8.25 -7.35
C CYS A 66 2.65 -9.05 -6.74
N LEU A 67 2.41 -9.78 -5.66
CA LEU A 67 3.41 -10.66 -5.06
C LEU A 67 3.79 -11.81 -6.00
N LEU A 68 2.80 -12.45 -6.63
CA LEU A 68 3.02 -13.51 -7.62
C LEU A 68 3.79 -12.99 -8.84
N LEU A 69 3.40 -11.83 -9.38
CA LEU A 69 4.11 -11.21 -10.50
C LEU A 69 5.56 -10.87 -10.13
N THR A 70 5.79 -10.31 -8.94
CA THR A 70 7.15 -10.01 -8.45
C THR A 70 7.99 -11.28 -8.27
N ARG A 71 7.36 -12.38 -7.86
CA ARG A 71 8.03 -13.66 -7.62
C ARG A 71 8.33 -14.45 -8.88
N PHE A 72 7.42 -14.46 -9.84
CA PHE A 72 7.47 -15.37 -10.99
C PHE A 72 7.79 -14.67 -12.31
N THR A 73 7.85 -13.34 -12.32
CA THR A 73 8.14 -12.57 -13.53
C THR A 73 9.19 -11.50 -13.28
N HIS A 74 9.79 -10.98 -14.35
CA HIS A 74 10.69 -9.83 -14.31
C HIS A 74 9.97 -8.50 -14.62
N ALA A 75 8.64 -8.49 -14.64
CA ALA A 75 7.81 -7.36 -15.06
C ALA A 75 7.64 -6.29 -13.96
N ILE A 76 8.72 -5.93 -13.26
CA ILE A 76 8.74 -5.02 -12.10
C ILE A 76 8.03 -3.69 -12.41
N GLU A 77 8.28 -3.08 -13.57
CA GLU A 77 7.66 -1.80 -13.95
C GLU A 77 6.15 -1.90 -14.24
N VAL A 78 5.67 -3.06 -14.68
CA VAL A 78 4.23 -3.27 -14.88
C VAL A 78 3.58 -3.49 -13.52
N THR A 79 4.21 -4.30 -12.67
CA THR A 79 3.73 -4.57 -11.31
C THR A 79 3.71 -3.31 -10.44
N GLU A 80 4.71 -2.42 -10.58
CA GLU A 80 4.73 -1.16 -9.81
C GLU A 80 3.57 -0.25 -10.20
N ARG A 81 3.30 -0.08 -11.50
CA ARG A 81 2.19 0.75 -11.98
C ARG A 81 0.86 0.16 -11.54
N LEU A 82 0.69 -1.15 -11.69
CA LEU A 82 -0.50 -1.86 -11.25
C LEU A 82 -0.77 -1.64 -9.76
N LEU A 83 0.25 -1.76 -8.92
CA LEU A 83 0.12 -1.55 -7.48
C LEU A 83 -0.16 -0.08 -7.14
N LEU A 84 0.52 0.87 -7.77
CA LEU A 84 0.32 2.31 -7.52
C LEU A 84 -1.08 2.77 -7.94
N VAL A 85 -1.57 2.34 -9.10
CA VAL A 85 -2.97 2.58 -9.52
C VAL A 85 -3.92 1.92 -8.54
N GLY A 86 -3.67 0.66 -8.20
CA GLY A 86 -4.54 -0.09 -7.32
C GLY A 86 -4.67 0.52 -5.93
N ILE A 87 -3.56 0.96 -5.32
CA ILE A 87 -3.58 1.68 -4.03
C ILE A 87 -4.43 2.94 -4.17
N LEU A 88 -4.15 3.78 -5.18
CA LEU A 88 -4.88 5.05 -5.35
C LEU A 88 -6.37 4.82 -5.56
N VAL A 89 -6.75 3.93 -6.49
CA VAL A 89 -8.15 3.62 -6.81
C VAL A 89 -8.85 3.01 -5.60
N TYR A 90 -8.25 2.00 -4.97
CA TYR A 90 -8.84 1.36 -3.81
C TYR A 90 -9.04 2.36 -2.67
N PHE A 91 -8.00 3.05 -2.20
CA PHE A 91 -8.16 3.95 -1.05
C PHE A 91 -9.06 5.13 -1.36
N THR A 92 -9.04 5.68 -2.57
CA THR A 92 -9.95 6.79 -2.94
C THR A 92 -11.40 6.31 -2.95
N TYR A 93 -11.70 5.21 -3.66
CA TYR A 93 -13.07 4.69 -3.76
C TYR A 93 -13.58 4.15 -2.42
N ALA A 94 -12.70 3.48 -1.67
CA ALA A 94 -13.01 2.96 -0.35
C ALA A 94 -13.33 4.06 0.65
N SER A 95 -12.50 5.12 0.67
CA SER A 95 -12.76 6.26 1.54
C SER A 95 -14.04 6.97 1.15
N TYR A 96 -14.33 7.14 -0.14
CA TYR A 96 -15.61 7.67 -0.60
C TYR A 96 -16.80 6.90 -0.03
N LEU A 97 -16.78 5.56 -0.07
CA LEU A 97 -17.88 4.75 0.46
C LEU A 97 -17.94 4.69 2.00
N SER A 98 -16.84 4.91 2.69
CA SER A 98 -16.74 4.74 4.15
C SER A 98 -16.71 6.05 4.95
N GLY A 99 -17.04 7.19 4.31
CA GLY A 99 -17.14 8.49 5.00
C GLY A 99 -16.18 9.58 4.51
N GLY A 100 -15.69 9.51 3.27
CA GLY A 100 -14.82 10.54 2.70
C GLY A 100 -13.53 10.71 3.49
N LEU A 101 -13.24 11.95 3.92
CA LEU A 101 -12.07 12.27 4.75
C LEU A 101 -12.11 11.70 6.18
N THR A 102 -13.29 11.32 6.70
CA THR A 102 -13.40 10.68 8.02
C THR A 102 -13.37 9.16 7.93
N SER A 103 -12.91 8.63 6.80
CA SER A 103 -12.76 7.20 6.61
C SER A 103 -11.55 6.65 7.38
N PHE A 104 -11.75 5.52 8.05
CA PHE A 104 -10.69 4.75 8.71
C PHE A 104 -9.58 4.24 7.77
N LEU A 105 -9.77 4.36 6.45
CA LEU A 105 -8.82 3.95 5.42
C LEU A 105 -7.86 5.07 4.99
N ILE A 106 -8.18 6.34 5.30
CA ILE A 106 -7.32 7.49 4.99
C ILE A 106 -5.88 7.31 5.49
N PRO A 107 -5.60 6.75 6.69
CA PRO A 107 -4.24 6.49 7.13
C PRO A 107 -3.42 5.59 6.18
N GLY A 108 -4.08 4.67 5.47
CA GLY A 108 -3.42 3.83 4.47
C GLY A 108 -3.01 4.62 3.22
N LEU A 109 -3.78 5.65 2.85
CA LEU A 109 -3.44 6.57 1.76
C LEU A 109 -2.23 7.46 2.11
N LEU A 110 -1.97 7.74 3.39
CA LEU A 110 -0.80 8.51 3.83
C LEU A 110 0.53 7.79 3.54
N VAL A 111 0.51 6.48 3.37
CA VAL A 111 1.69 5.68 2.98
C VAL A 111 2.04 5.89 1.49
N TYR A 112 1.06 6.32 0.70
CA TYR A 112 1.16 6.36 -0.75
C TYR A 112 2.28 7.26 -1.30
N PRO A 113 2.52 8.49 -0.81
CA PRO A 113 3.60 9.33 -1.32
C PRO A 113 4.98 8.68 -1.19
N LEU A 114 5.22 7.97 -0.07
CA LEU A 114 6.48 7.26 0.15
C LEU A 114 6.62 6.07 -0.80
N ALA A 115 5.54 5.32 -1.02
CA ALA A 115 5.51 4.25 -2.02
C ALA A 115 5.79 4.78 -3.43
N CYS A 116 5.19 5.92 -3.80
CA CYS A 116 5.40 6.58 -5.09
C CYS A 116 6.85 7.02 -5.29
N ALA A 117 7.45 7.64 -4.27
CA ALA A 117 8.82 8.12 -4.32
C ALA A 117 9.82 7.00 -4.65
N ILE A 118 9.60 5.80 -4.09
CA ILE A 118 10.53 4.68 -4.26
C ILE A 118 10.20 3.87 -5.52
N LEU A 119 8.92 3.61 -5.80
CA LEU A 119 8.50 2.78 -6.93
C LEU A 119 8.58 3.53 -8.26
N ALA A 120 8.01 4.74 -8.35
CA ALA A 120 8.00 5.48 -9.61
C ALA A 120 9.33 6.20 -9.90
N GLY A 121 10.21 6.30 -8.90
CA GLY A 121 11.44 7.07 -8.95
C GLY A 121 11.18 8.58 -9.01
N LEU A 122 12.24 9.39 -8.83
CA LEU A 122 12.12 10.86 -8.72
C LEU A 122 11.44 11.53 -9.92
N LYS A 123 11.58 10.94 -11.12
CA LYS A 123 11.02 11.52 -12.34
C LYS A 123 9.49 11.43 -12.40
N TYR A 124 8.91 10.31 -11.98
CA TYR A 124 7.48 10.06 -12.10
C TYR A 124 6.73 10.12 -10.76
N ALA A 125 7.45 10.12 -9.63
CA ALA A 125 6.85 10.27 -8.31
C ALA A 125 5.94 11.51 -8.15
N PRO A 126 6.30 12.72 -8.66
CA PRO A 126 5.44 13.89 -8.54
C PRO A 126 4.06 13.69 -9.18
N PHE A 127 3.98 12.97 -10.30
CA PHE A 127 2.71 12.68 -10.97
C PHE A 127 1.78 11.84 -10.08
N TRP A 128 2.31 10.78 -9.45
CA TRP A 128 1.54 9.92 -8.57
C TRP A 128 1.17 10.61 -7.25
N ILE A 129 2.09 11.39 -6.68
CA ILE A 129 1.83 12.19 -5.47
C ILE A 129 0.69 13.19 -5.74
N LEU A 130 0.73 13.87 -6.89
CA LEU A 130 -0.34 14.80 -7.27
C LEU A 130 -1.69 14.07 -7.42
N GLY A 131 -1.69 12.86 -7.99
CA GLY A 131 -2.89 12.01 -8.02
C GLY A 131 -3.46 11.75 -6.63
N GLY A 132 -2.61 11.39 -5.65
CA GLY A 132 -3.01 11.22 -4.26
C GLY A 132 -3.57 12.49 -3.61
N ILE A 133 -2.93 13.64 -3.85
CA ILE A 133 -3.39 14.94 -3.36
C ILE A 133 -4.76 15.30 -3.95
N VAL A 134 -4.94 15.12 -5.26
CA VAL A 134 -6.23 15.36 -5.93
C VAL A 134 -7.31 14.45 -5.35
N SER A 135 -7.03 13.17 -5.10
CA SER A 135 -7.97 12.26 -4.43
C SER A 135 -8.39 12.77 -3.06
N LEU A 136 -7.44 13.25 -2.24
CA LEU A 136 -7.75 13.81 -0.92
C LEU A 136 -8.61 15.07 -1.02
N LEU A 137 -8.31 15.95 -1.98
CA LEU A 137 -9.11 17.16 -2.23
C LEU A 137 -10.53 16.81 -2.64
N VAL A 138 -10.70 15.85 -3.57
CA VAL A 138 -12.02 15.37 -3.99
C VAL A 138 -12.79 14.80 -2.80
N LEU A 139 -12.17 13.92 -2.01
CA LEU A 139 -12.79 13.36 -0.81
C LEU A 139 -13.17 14.41 0.24
N GLY A 140 -12.48 15.56 0.27
CA GLY A 140 -12.78 16.65 1.19
C GLY A 140 -13.95 17.53 0.77
N ILE A 141 -14.32 17.52 -0.50
CA ILE A 141 -15.46 18.29 -1.02
C ILE A 141 -16.68 17.43 -1.30
N THR A 142 -16.50 16.14 -1.56
CA THR A 142 -17.60 15.17 -1.65
C THR A 142 -17.91 14.66 -0.26
N ASP A 143 -18.94 15.22 0.38
CA ASP A 143 -19.54 14.61 1.57
C ASP A 143 -20.42 13.44 1.10
N PRO A 144 -20.00 12.17 1.28
CA PRO A 144 -20.72 11.06 0.69
C PRO A 144 -21.97 10.75 1.51
N ASP A 145 -23.15 10.96 0.92
CA ASP A 145 -24.47 10.64 1.50
C ASP A 145 -24.63 9.17 1.91
N ASN A 146 -23.78 8.27 1.37
CA ASN A 146 -23.83 6.82 1.58
C ASN A 146 -22.64 6.32 2.41
N SER A 147 -22.44 6.85 3.62
CA SER A 147 -21.46 6.28 4.54
C SER A 147 -21.93 4.93 5.08
N ILE A 148 -21.01 3.96 5.18
CA ILE A 148 -21.30 2.65 5.79
C ILE A 148 -21.81 2.87 7.22
N PRO A 149 -23.00 2.36 7.58
CA PRO A 149 -23.53 2.51 8.92
C PRO A 149 -22.63 1.77 9.92
N MET A 150 -22.08 2.52 10.86
CA MET A 150 -21.18 2.02 11.89
C MET A 150 -21.61 2.55 13.25
N THR A 151 -21.43 1.74 14.29
CA THR A 151 -21.49 2.25 15.67
C THR A 151 -20.24 3.08 15.96
N ASP A 152 -20.33 4.06 16.87
CA ASP A 152 -19.18 4.88 17.28
C ASP A 152 -17.98 4.01 17.69
N ARG A 153 -18.25 2.97 18.49
CA ARG A 153 -17.22 2.00 18.91
C ARG A 153 -16.57 1.29 17.73
N ALA A 154 -17.35 0.86 16.73
CA ALA A 154 -16.80 0.19 15.56
C ALA A 154 -15.94 1.14 14.72
N SER A 155 -16.40 2.39 14.56
CA SER A 155 -15.64 3.45 13.88
C SER A 155 -14.30 3.71 14.57
N ASP A 156 -14.29 3.90 15.90
CA ASP A 156 -13.08 4.17 16.67
C ASP A 156 -12.05 3.03 16.56
N VAL A 157 -12.52 1.78 16.69
CA VAL A 157 -11.65 0.61 16.60
C VAL A 157 -11.06 0.49 15.19
N LEU A 158 -11.86 0.68 14.14
CA LEU A 158 -11.38 0.60 12.77
C LEU A 158 -10.41 1.73 12.43
N HIS A 159 -10.62 2.94 12.94
CA HIS A 159 -9.68 4.05 12.82
C HIS A 159 -8.34 3.74 13.49
N MET A 160 -8.38 3.20 14.71
CA MET A 160 -7.16 2.77 15.41
C MET A 160 -6.42 1.69 14.63
N VAL A 161 -7.13 0.69 14.10
CA VAL A 161 -6.56 -0.35 13.24
C VAL A 161 -5.94 0.26 11.98
N GLY A 162 -6.65 1.15 11.29
CA GLY A 162 -6.16 1.85 10.09
C GLY A 162 -4.86 2.62 10.36
N MET A 163 -4.80 3.36 11.47
CA MET A 163 -3.61 4.09 11.91
C MET A 163 -2.42 3.16 12.19
N LEU A 164 -2.65 2.05 12.92
CA LEU A 164 -1.60 1.07 13.22
C LEU A 164 -1.06 0.41 11.95
N LEU A 165 -1.94 0.05 11.02
CA LEU A 165 -1.56 -0.55 9.73
C LEU A 165 -0.77 0.46 8.87
N GLY A 166 -1.22 1.72 8.80
CA GLY A 166 -0.53 2.78 8.08
C GLY A 166 0.87 3.04 8.64
N ALA A 167 0.99 3.20 9.97
CA ALA A 167 2.28 3.36 10.64
C ALA A 167 3.21 2.15 10.43
N GLY A 168 2.66 0.93 10.51
CA GLY A 168 3.41 -0.30 10.24
C GLY A 168 3.94 -0.35 8.81
N ALA A 169 3.14 0.03 7.82
CA ALA A 169 3.57 0.07 6.43
C ALA A 169 4.68 1.11 6.19
N ILE A 170 4.58 2.30 6.80
CA ILE A 170 5.63 3.32 6.76
C ILE A 170 6.93 2.77 7.37
N ALA A 171 6.86 2.11 8.53
CA ALA A 171 8.02 1.53 9.18
C ALA A 171 8.69 0.45 8.30
N VAL A 172 7.91 -0.43 7.68
CA VAL A 172 8.43 -1.45 6.74
C VAL A 172 9.14 -0.80 5.56
N LEU A 173 8.53 0.21 4.92
CA LEU A 173 9.15 0.93 3.81
C LEU A 173 10.46 1.61 4.22
N ALA A 174 10.47 2.28 5.38
CA ALA A 174 11.66 2.92 5.90
C ALA A 174 12.80 1.93 6.14
N LEU A 175 12.51 0.77 6.73
CA LEU A 175 13.51 -0.29 6.95
C LEU A 175 14.04 -0.87 5.63
N ILE A 176 13.19 -1.03 4.61
CA ILE A 176 13.62 -1.53 3.29
C ILE A 176 14.56 -0.52 2.63
N TYR A 177 14.19 0.75 2.68
CA TYR A 177 14.98 1.84 2.13
C TYR A 177 16.35 1.93 2.83
N GLU A 178 16.36 2.01 4.16
CA GLU A 178 17.59 2.14 4.95
C GLU A 178 18.52 0.93 4.78
N GLY A 179 17.97 -0.29 4.82
CA GLY A 179 18.75 -1.50 4.59
C GLY A 179 19.35 -1.57 3.18
N SER A 180 18.62 -1.09 2.18
CA SER A 180 19.10 -1.06 0.79
C SER A 180 20.18 0.02 0.59
N LYS A 181 20.02 1.19 1.20
CA LYS A 181 21.01 2.27 1.23
C LYS A 181 22.33 1.80 1.83
N ASN A 182 22.30 1.16 3.00
CA ASN A 182 23.51 0.65 3.67
C ASN A 182 24.21 -0.45 2.86
N THR A 183 23.45 -1.26 2.12
CA THR A 183 24.02 -2.25 1.18
C THR A 183 24.69 -1.57 0.00
N GLY A 184 24.13 -0.45 -0.49
CA GLY A 184 24.72 0.38 -1.55
C GLY A 184 26.03 1.03 -1.13
N PHE A 185 26.07 1.69 0.04
CA PHE A 185 27.29 2.34 0.54
C PHE A 185 28.45 1.37 0.77
N ARG A 186 28.18 0.19 1.35
CA ARG A 186 29.21 -0.85 1.51
C ARG A 186 29.86 -1.30 0.21
N ARG A 187 29.19 -1.16 -0.95
CA ARG A 187 29.78 -1.49 -2.26
C ARG A 187 30.68 -0.40 -2.83
N LEU A 188 30.65 0.81 -2.26
CA LEU A 188 31.52 1.93 -2.62
C LEU A 188 32.78 2.00 -1.74
N GLU A 189 32.77 1.29 -0.60
CA GLU A 189 33.90 1.19 0.33
C GLU A 189 34.93 0.12 -0.09
N TYR A 190 34.64 -0.67 -1.12
CA TYR A 190 35.51 -1.68 -1.75
C TYR A 190 35.65 -1.39 -3.25
#